data_AF-A0A8T1PTU8-F1
#
_entry.id   AF-A0A8T1PTU8-F1
#
_cell.length_a   1.000
_cell.length_b   1.000
_cell.length_c   1.000
_cell.angle_alpha   90.00
_cell.angle_beta   90.00
_cell.angle_gamma   90.00
#
_symmetry.space_group_name_H-M   'P 1'
#
loop_
_entity.id
_entity.type
_entity.pdbx_description
1 polymer ?
#
loop_
_entity_poly.entity_id
_entity_poly.type
_entity_poly.pdbx_seq_one_letter_code
_entity_poly.pdbx_strand_id
1 'polypeptide(L)'
;MLCQKKLKAYDLSDFLDRDLKSQRQPTKLKLNGKSKQKLILKEGKHLRMVLSHPAFQSDPFATIHQHLQSTQPILDHEKPKKRSDKEKAFKI
;
A
#
# COMPACT_ATOMS: atom_id res chain seq x y z
N MET A 1 37.79 -15.70 30.21
CA MET A 1 37.53 -14.46 29.45
C MET A 1 36.19 -14.60 28.74
N LEU A 2 35.10 -14.06 29.31
CA LEU A 2 33.76 -14.14 28.70
C LEU A 2 33.45 -12.80 28.02
N CYS A 3 33.66 -12.72 26.71
CA CYS A 3 33.30 -11.55 25.92
C CYS A 3 31.77 -11.48 25.77
N GLN A 4 31.12 -10.66 26.58
CA GLN A 4 29.71 -10.32 26.39
C GLN A 4 29.57 -9.45 25.13
N LYS A 5 29.16 -10.05 24.00
CA LYS A 5 28.70 -9.30 22.83
C LYS A 5 27.40 -8.57 23.22
N LYS A 6 27.46 -7.24 23.32
CA LYS A 6 26.28 -6.40 23.53
C LYS A 6 25.52 -6.29 22.21
N LEU A 7 24.33 -6.88 22.16
CA LEU A 7 23.39 -6.68 21.07
C LEU A 7 22.98 -5.20 21.07
N LYS A 8 23.20 -4.50 19.96
CA LYS A 8 22.64 -3.17 19.73
C LYS A 8 21.15 -3.35 19.53
N ALA A 9 20.33 -2.90 20.48
CA ALA A 9 18.91 -2.74 20.24
C ALA A 9 18.77 -1.65 19.17
N TYR A 10 18.29 -2.04 17.98
CA TYR A 10 17.92 -1.08 16.97
C TYR A 10 16.76 -0.24 17.52
N ASP A 11 16.93 1.08 17.48
CA ASP A 11 15.84 2.00 17.78
C ASP A 11 14.83 1.91 16.62
N LEU A 12 13.66 1.35 16.92
CA LEU A 12 12.59 1.17 15.92
C LEU A 12 11.91 2.50 15.55
N SER A 13 12.24 3.60 16.25
CA SER A 13 11.69 4.93 16.00
C SER A 13 11.91 5.41 14.56
N ASP A 14 13.10 5.15 14.00
CA ASP A 14 13.46 5.55 12.63
C ASP A 14 12.62 4.86 11.54
N PHE A 15 12.08 3.67 11.84
CA PHE A 15 11.21 2.94 10.92
C PHE A 15 9.79 3.51 10.95
N LEU A 16 9.26 3.78 12.14
CA LEU A 16 7.93 4.35 12.32
C LEU A 16 7.79 5.75 11.68
N ASP A 17 8.84 6.56 11.78
CA ASP A 17 8.87 7.91 11.21
C ASP A 17 8.77 7.94 9.68
N ARG A 18 9.22 6.88 9.00
CA ARG A 18 9.23 6.80 7.53
C ARG A 18 7.86 6.42 6.97
N ASP A 19 7.14 5.52 7.64
CA ASP A 19 5.79 5.12 7.26
C ASP A 19 4.76 6.22 7.54
N LEU A 20 4.88 6.94 8.66
CA LEU A 20 3.97 8.02 9.03
C LEU A 20 4.03 9.21 8.04
N LYS A 21 5.18 9.47 7.42
CA LYS A 21 5.35 10.55 6.43
C LYS A 21 4.75 10.22 5.06
N SER A 22 4.52 8.94 4.76
CA SER A 22 3.90 8.47 3.50
C SER A 22 2.38 8.30 3.60
N GLN A 23 1.83 8.40 4.83
CA GLN A 23 0.39 8.33 5.04
C GLN A 23 -0.29 9.53 4.36
N ARG A 24 -0.86 9.25 3.18
CA ARG A 24 -1.80 10.14 2.48
C ARG A 24 -2.73 10.76 3.52
N GLN A 25 -2.84 12.09 3.48
CA GLN A 25 -3.66 12.91 4.37
C GLN A 25 -4.94 12.17 4.76
N PRO A 26 -5.30 12.09 6.06
CA PRO A 26 -6.49 11.38 6.49
C PRO A 26 -7.70 12.05 5.84
N THR A 27 -8.14 11.50 4.71
CA THR A 27 -9.41 11.85 4.12
C THR A 27 -10.43 11.51 5.20
N LYS A 28 -11.11 12.53 5.73
CA LYS A 28 -12.17 12.35 6.72
C LYS A 28 -13.32 11.61 6.04
N LEU A 29 -13.20 10.30 5.91
CA LEU A 29 -14.24 9.41 5.41
C LEU A 29 -15.34 9.39 6.48
N LYS A 30 -16.34 10.25 6.30
CA LYS A 30 -17.52 10.31 7.17
C LYS A 30 -18.36 9.04 6.92
N LEU A 31 -17.99 7.95 7.59
CA LEU A 31 -18.70 6.69 7.53
C LEU A 31 -19.91 6.74 8.48
N ASN A 32 -21.10 6.44 7.96
CA ASN A 32 -22.29 6.23 8.77
C ASN A 32 -22.25 4.84 9.45
N GLY A 33 -23.10 4.60 10.46
CA GLY A 33 -23.09 3.33 11.21
C GLY A 33 -23.28 2.09 10.32
N LYS A 34 -24.18 2.17 9.33
CA LYS A 34 -24.42 1.08 8.37
C LYS A 34 -23.22 0.83 7.45
N SER A 35 -22.56 1.90 6.98
CA SER A 35 -21.38 1.78 6.11
C SER A 35 -20.17 1.25 6.89
N LYS A 36 -20.02 1.61 8.17
CA LYS A 36 -19.02 1.02 9.07
C LYS A 36 -19.24 -0.48 9.22
N GLN A 37 -20.46 -0.92 9.50
CA GLN A 37 -20.76 -2.34 9.65
C GLN A 37 -20.48 -3.12 8.36
N LYS A 38 -20.89 -2.59 7.20
CA LYS A 38 -20.59 -3.21 5.90
C LYS A 38 -19.08 -3.30 5.65
N LEU A 39 -18.32 -2.28 6.03
CA LEU A 39 -16.87 -2.28 5.92
C LEU A 39 -16.24 -3.35 6.81
N ILE A 40 -16.66 -3.45 8.08
CA ILE A 40 -16.18 -4.48 9.01
C ILE A 40 -16.42 -5.88 8.47
N LEU A 41 -17.62 -6.16 7.94
CA LEU A 41 -17.95 -7.47 7.36
C LEU A 41 -17.08 -7.79 6.13
N LYS A 42 -16.82 -6.79 5.29
CA LYS A 42 -15.97 -6.93 4.09
C LYS A 42 -14.52 -7.22 4.49
N GLU A 43 -13.94 -6.40 5.36
CA GLU A 43 -12.56 -6.57 5.80
C GLU A 43 -12.37 -7.86 6.60
N GLY A 44 -13.34 -8.24 7.43
CA GLY A 44 -13.33 -9.52 8.14
C GLY A 44 -13.32 -10.72 7.18
N LYS A 45 -14.11 -10.66 6.09
CA LYS A 45 -14.09 -11.71 5.05
C LYS A 45 -12.73 -11.77 4.35
N HIS A 46 -12.16 -10.62 3.98
CA HIS A 46 -10.85 -10.55 3.34
C HIS A 46 -9.75 -11.11 4.24
N LEU A 47 -9.73 -10.74 5.52
CA LEU A 47 -8.75 -11.23 6.47
C LEU A 47 -8.82 -12.76 6.60
N ARG A 48 -10.03 -13.32 6.74
CA ARG A 48 -10.21 -14.78 6.80
C ARG A 48 -9.67 -15.47 5.55
N MET A 49 -9.88 -14.88 4.37
CA MET A 49 -9.38 -15.40 3.10
C MET A 49 -7.85 -15.43 3.07
N VAL A 50 -7.18 -14.35 3.50
CA VAL A 50 -5.72 -14.28 3.59
C VAL A 50 -5.18 -15.36 4.54
N LEU A 51 -5.77 -15.47 5.75
CA LEU A 51 -5.34 -16.45 6.75
C LEU A 51 -5.57 -17.91 6.31
N SER A 52 -6.60 -18.16 5.51
CA SER A 52 -6.88 -19.49 4.95
C SER A 52 -6.00 -19.86 3.75
N HIS A 53 -5.23 -18.92 3.20
CA HIS A 53 -4.48 -19.15 1.97
C HIS A 53 -3.23 -20.01 2.24
N PRO A 54 -3.00 -21.11 1.50
CA PRO A 54 -1.86 -22.01 1.75
C PRO A 54 -0.50 -21.32 1.69
N ALA A 55 -0.28 -20.45 0.69
CA ALA A 55 0.95 -19.66 0.57
C ALA A 55 1.23 -18.79 1.81
N PHE A 56 0.17 -18.21 2.40
CA PHE A 56 0.31 -17.39 3.61
C PHE A 56 0.64 -18.23 4.85
N GLN A 57 0.13 -19.47 4.92
CA GLN A 57 0.44 -20.40 6.00
C GLN A 57 1.87 -20.94 5.90
N SER A 58 2.39 -21.16 4.69
CA SER A 58 3.76 -21.62 4.48
C SER A 58 4.80 -20.52 4.68
N ASP A 59 4.55 -19.33 4.09
CA ASP A 59 5.45 -18.17 4.22
C ASP A 59 4.63 -16.86 4.18
N PRO A 60 4.30 -16.31 5.37
CA PRO A 60 3.52 -15.09 5.44
C PRO A 60 4.28 -13.88 4.90
N PHE A 61 5.61 -13.83 5.07
CA PHE A 61 6.41 -12.67 4.65
C PHE A 61 6.55 -12.60 3.14
N ALA A 62 6.90 -13.71 2.49
CA ALA A 62 6.99 -13.77 1.03
C ALA A 62 5.62 -13.50 0.38
N THR A 63 4.55 -14.06 0.94
CA THR A 63 3.18 -13.85 0.41
C THR A 63 2.75 -12.39 0.53
N ILE A 64 3.02 -11.73 1.66
CA ILE A 64 2.74 -10.28 1.81
C ILE A 64 3.57 -9.48 0.80
N HIS A 65 4.85 -9.79 0.64
CA HIS A 65 5.71 -9.09 -0.31
C HIS A 65 5.18 -9.19 -1.74
N GLN A 66 4.84 -10.39 -2.18
CA GLN A 66 4.26 -10.64 -3.50
C GLN A 66 2.90 -9.94 -3.67
N HIS A 67 2.04 -10.01 -2.65
CA HIS A 67 0.74 -9.34 -2.65
C HIS A 67 0.89 -7.82 -2.79
N LEU A 68 1.82 -7.22 -2.03
CA LEU A 68 2.11 -5.79 -2.13
C LEU A 68 2.60 -5.44 -3.53
N GLN A 69 3.57 -6.17 -4.09
CA GLN A 69 4.05 -5.94 -5.46
C GLN A 69 2.91 -6.02 -6.50
N SER A 70 1.98 -6.95 -6.34
CA SER A 70 0.86 -7.14 -7.26
C SER A 70 -0.24 -6.09 -7.12
N THR A 71 -0.45 -5.52 -5.93
CA THR A 71 -1.57 -4.62 -5.62
C THR A 71 -1.18 -3.16 -5.53
N GLN A 72 0.11 -2.85 -5.61
CA GLN A 72 0.58 -1.48 -5.70
C GLN A 72 -0.04 -0.81 -6.94
N PRO A 73 -0.72 0.34 -6.77
CA PRO A 73 -1.18 1.11 -7.92
C PRO A 73 0.05 1.52 -8.73
N ILE A 74 0.02 1.27 -10.03
CA ILE A 74 1.04 1.80 -10.95
C ILE A 74 0.96 3.33 -10.80
N LEU A 75 1.99 3.93 -10.22
CA LEU A 75 2.18 5.37 -10.32
C LEU A 75 2.35 5.66 -11.79
N ASP A 76 1.32 6.26 -12.42
CA ASP A 76 1.45 6.93 -13.71
C ASP A 76 2.51 8.03 -13.56
N HIS A 77 3.79 7.65 -13.67
CA HIS A 77 4.87 8.60 -13.92
C HIS A 77 4.60 9.20 -15.29
N GLU A 78 4.04 10.41 -15.28
CA GLU A 78 3.90 11.34 -16.39
C GLU A 78 3.21 10.77 -17.64
N LYS A 79 1.87 10.91 -17.70
CA LYS A 79 1.18 10.88 -19.00
C LYS A 79 1.81 11.94 -19.91
N PRO A 80 2.38 11.59 -21.08
CA PRO A 80 2.91 12.60 -21.99
C PRO A 80 1.76 13.51 -22.43
N LYS A 81 1.93 14.81 -22.21
CA LYS A 81 1.02 15.86 -22.72
C LYS A 81 0.82 15.64 -24.22
N LYS A 82 -0.40 15.28 -24.64
CA LYS A 82 -0.80 15.36 -26.05
C LYS A 82 -0.55 16.80 -26.53
N ARG A 83 0.37 16.95 -27.49
CA ARG A 83 0.53 18.21 -28.23
C ARG A 83 -0.74 18.42 -29.05
N SER A 84 -1.36 19.58 -28.91
CA SER A 84 -2.48 20.00 -29.74
C SER A 84 -1.93 20.47 -31.10
N ASP A 85 -2.06 19.65 -32.13
CA ASP A 85 -1.87 20.12 -33.50
C ASP A 85 -3.06 21.00 -33.89
N LYS A 86 -2.85 22.32 -33.78
CA LYS A 86 -3.63 23.31 -34.54
C LYS A 86 -2.92 23.52 -35.87
N GLU A 87 -3.06 22.59 -36.80
CA GLU A 87 -2.66 22.86 -38.18
C GLU A 87 -3.81 23.56 -38.90
N LYS A 88 -3.47 24.74 -39.41
CA LYS A 88 -4.37 25.73 -39.98
C LYS A 88 -4.86 25.26 -41.34
N ALA A 89 -6.09 25.68 -41.64
CA ALA A 89 -6.74 25.54 -42.93
C ALA A 89 -5.82 25.85 -44.12
N PHE A 90 -5.67 24.88 -45.03
CA PHE A 90 -5.44 25.14 -46.44
C PHE A 90 -6.63 24.60 -47.22
N LYS A 91 -7.32 25.53 -47.87
CA LYS A 91 -8.51 25.33 -48.70
C LYS A 91 -8.01 25.16 -50.13
N ILE A 92 -8.40 24.07 -50.81
CA ILE A 92 -8.30 23.91 -52.26
C ILE A 92 -9.60 24.43 -52.87
#